data_AF-A3X2A1-F1
#
_entry.id   AF-A3X2A1-F1
#
_cell.length_a   1.000
_cell.length_b   1.000
_cell.length_c   1.000
_cell.angle_alpha   90.00
_cell.angle_beta   90.00
_cell.angle_gamma   90.00
#
_symmetry.space_group_name_H-M   'P 1'
#
loop_
_entity.id
_entity.type
_entity.pdbx_description
1 polymer ?
#
loop_
_entity_poly.entity_id
_entity_poly.type
_entity_poly.pdbx_seq_one_letter_code
_entity_poly.pdbx_strand_id
1 'polypeptide(L)'
;MGKRERRIFTEDFKKEAVRLTETSGRTIGQVADDLGIGLSSLTRWRRQYREADLLAGPHEDAAKELARLRKENELLRQEREILKRAATFFAKEGSR
;
A
#
# COMPACT_ATOMS: atom_id res chain seq x y z
N MET A 1 -35.87 11.92 24.06
CA MET A 1 -34.44 11.68 23.73
C MET A 1 -33.89 12.93 23.08
N GLY A 2 -32.90 13.58 23.69
CA GLY A 2 -32.36 14.86 23.21
C GLY A 2 -31.65 14.70 21.86
N LYS A 3 -31.98 15.56 20.90
CA LYS A 3 -31.35 15.61 19.57
C LYS A 3 -29.86 15.95 19.77
N ARG A 4 -28.97 14.97 19.66
CA ARG A 4 -27.52 15.22 19.70
C ARG A 4 -27.16 16.16 18.54
N GLU A 5 -26.62 17.31 18.88
CA GLU A 5 -26.16 18.29 17.89
C GLU A 5 -25.06 17.66 17.03
N ARG A 6 -25.23 17.77 15.71
CA ARG A 6 -24.33 17.14 14.75
C ARG A 6 -23.05 17.97 14.67
N ARG A 7 -21.98 17.52 15.32
CA ARG A 7 -20.64 18.10 15.16
C ARG A 7 -20.18 17.93 13.72
N ILE A 8 -19.72 19.02 13.12
CA ILE A 8 -19.13 19.05 11.78
C ILE A 8 -17.61 19.05 11.96
N PHE A 9 -16.94 18.11 11.30
CA PHE A 9 -15.49 17.99 11.31
C PHE A 9 -14.94 18.35 9.94
N THR A 10 -13.80 19.06 9.91
CA THR A 10 -13.09 19.38 8.67
C THR A 10 -12.50 18.12 8.04
N GLU A 11 -12.26 18.15 6.73
CA GLU A 11 -11.64 17.01 6.04
C GLU A 11 -10.22 16.72 6.56
N ASP A 12 -9.44 17.75 6.88
CA ASP A 12 -8.09 17.58 7.43
C ASP A 12 -8.13 16.91 8.80
N PHE A 13 -9.09 17.28 9.66
CA PHE A 13 -9.28 16.61 10.95
C PHE A 13 -9.62 15.13 10.77
N LYS A 14 -10.53 14.81 9.83
CA LYS A 14 -10.90 13.41 9.57
C LYS A 14 -9.72 12.60 9.03
N LYS A 15 -8.93 13.17 8.12
CA LYS A 15 -7.71 12.55 7.58
C LYS A 15 -6.69 12.27 8.69
N GLU A 16 -6.44 13.25 9.56
CA GLU A 16 -5.48 13.09 10.64
C GLU A 16 -5.96 12.08 11.69
N ALA A 17 -7.25 12.10 12.04
CA ALA A 17 -7.84 11.11 12.92
C ALA A 17 -7.69 9.68 12.36
N VAL A 18 -7.90 9.49 11.06
CA VAL A 18 -7.69 8.20 10.40
C VAL A 18 -6.22 7.81 10.37
N ARG A 19 -5.31 8.72 10.03
CA ARG A 19 -3.86 8.49 10.08
C ARG A 19 -3.43 8.00 11.46
N LEU A 20 -3.95 8.61 12.52
CA LEU A 20 -3.63 8.23 13.90
C LEU A 20 -4.04 6.78 14.23
N THR A 21 -5.13 6.28 13.63
CA THR A 21 -5.54 4.87 13.79
C THR A 21 -4.59 3.88 13.12
N GLU A 22 -3.75 4.33 12.19
CA GLU A 22 -2.85 3.49 11.41
C GLU A 22 -1.42 3.55 11.95
N THR A 23 -1.00 4.71 12.45
CA THR A 23 0.39 4.95 12.86
C THR A 23 0.65 4.75 14.36
N SER A 24 -0.37 4.94 15.21
CA SER A 24 -0.14 5.01 16.66
C SER A 24 -0.12 3.66 17.39
N GLY A 25 -0.42 2.55 16.70
CA GLY A 25 -0.53 1.21 17.30
C GLY A 25 -1.71 1.04 18.28
N ARG A 26 -2.53 2.08 18.47
CA ARG A 26 -3.73 2.06 19.33
C ARG A 26 -4.94 1.52 18.58
N THR A 27 -5.89 0.98 19.33
CA THR A 27 -7.19 0.57 18.78
C THR A 27 -8.01 1.78 18.33
N ILE A 28 -8.93 1.59 17.38
CA ILE A 28 -9.82 2.64 16.90
C ILE A 28 -10.67 3.22 18.05
N GLY A 29 -11.06 2.39 19.02
CA GLY A 29 -11.79 2.82 20.22
C GLY A 29 -11.00 3.83 21.05
N GLN A 30 -9.75 3.49 21.38
CA GLN A 30 -8.86 4.39 22.13
C GLN A 30 -8.63 5.72 21.40
N VAL A 31 -8.40 5.67 20.08
CA VAL A 31 -8.24 6.89 19.28
C VAL A 31 -9.54 7.72 19.25
N ALA A 32 -10.70 7.08 19.19
CA ALA A 32 -11.98 7.77 19.22
C ALA A 32 -12.24 8.46 20.57
N ASP A 33 -11.91 7.78 21.67
CA ASP A 33 -12.03 8.30 23.03
C ASP A 33 -11.06 9.49 23.25
N ASP A 34 -9.79 9.34 22.86
CA ASP A 34 -8.76 10.39 22.96
C ASP A 34 -9.15 11.66 22.18
N LEU A 35 -9.80 11.50 21.02
CA LEU A 35 -10.25 12.60 20.17
C LEU A 35 -11.66 13.12 20.52
N GLY A 36 -12.35 12.49 21.48
CA GLY A 36 -13.72 12.84 21.85
C GLY A 36 -14.73 12.70 20.70
N ILE A 37 -14.51 11.74 19.81
CA ILE A 37 -15.37 11.46 18.65
C ILE A 37 -16.06 10.10 18.78
N GLY A 38 -17.17 9.91 18.05
CA GLY A 38 -17.86 8.63 18.04
C GLY A 38 -17.05 7.55 17.30
N LEU A 39 -16.90 6.38 17.90
CA LEU A 39 -16.25 5.20 17.30
C LEU A 39 -16.82 4.85 15.91
N SER A 40 -18.14 4.94 15.75
CA SER A 40 -18.80 4.67 14.47
C SER A 40 -18.43 5.69 13.38
N SER A 41 -18.28 6.96 13.75
CA SER A 41 -17.81 8.02 12.83
C SER A 41 -16.38 7.75 12.37
N LEU A 42 -15.48 7.46 13.31
CA LEU A 42 -14.07 7.20 13.00
C LEU A 42 -13.90 5.93 12.14
N THR A 43 -14.65 4.86 12.47
CA THR A 43 -14.66 3.62 11.68
C THR A 43 -15.15 3.87 10.26
N ARG A 44 -16.22 4.67 10.10
CA ARG A 44 -16.74 5.04 8.79
C ARG A 44 -15.71 5.85 7.99
N TRP A 45 -15.07 6.86 8.59
CA TRP A 45 -14.05 7.65 7.89
C TRP A 45 -12.87 6.78 7.45
N ARG A 46 -12.36 5.91 8.32
CA ARG A 46 -11.28 4.98 7.98
C ARG A 46 -11.63 4.13 6.76
N ARG A 47 -12.85 3.58 6.71
CA ARG A 47 -13.32 2.83 5.54
C ARG A 47 -13.36 3.70 4.28
N GLN A 48 -13.92 4.91 4.38
CA GLN A 48 -14.05 5.83 3.24
C GLN A 48 -12.70 6.25 2.67
N TYR A 49 -11.73 6.61 3.51
CA TYR A 49 -10.40 7.00 3.02
C TYR A 49 -9.63 5.81 2.47
N ARG A 50 -9.79 4.61 3.02
CA ARG A 50 -9.20 3.39 2.44
C ARG A 50 -9.79 3.05 1.07
N GLU A 51 -11.11 3.13 0.92
CA GLU A 51 -11.77 2.92 -0.38
C GLU A 51 -11.39 4.02 -1.39
N ALA A 52 -11.31 5.28 -0.95
CA ALA A 52 -10.86 6.37 -1.78
C ALA A 52 -9.39 6.19 -2.22
N ASP A 53 -8.49 5.75 -1.35
CA ASP A 53 -7.09 5.47 -1.68
C ASP A 53 -6.96 4.32 -2.69
N LEU A 54 -7.76 3.26 -2.53
CA LEU A 54 -7.84 2.16 -3.49
C LEU A 54 -8.38 2.58 -4.86
N LEU A 55 -9.23 3.61 -4.91
CA LEU A 55 -9.81 4.16 -6.14
C LEU A 55 -8.99 5.33 -6.72
N ALA A 56 -8.13 5.95 -5.92
CA ALA A 56 -7.29 7.09 -6.28
C ALA A 56 -5.82 6.72 -6.55
N GLY A 57 -5.45 5.44 -6.37
CA GLY A 57 -4.11 4.95 -6.69
C GLY A 57 -3.76 5.13 -8.19
N PRO A 58 -2.46 5.30 -8.54
CA PRO A 58 -2.04 5.57 -9.90
C PRO A 58 -2.09 4.26 -10.70
N HIS A 59 -3.28 3.87 -11.13
CA HIS A 59 -3.47 2.68 -11.96
C HIS A 59 -2.66 2.78 -13.26
N GLU A 60 -2.41 4.00 -13.78
CA GLU A 60 -1.52 4.23 -14.92
C GLU A 60 -0.04 3.96 -14.62
N ASP A 61 0.47 4.34 -13.45
CA ASP A 61 1.89 4.13 -13.11
C ASP A 61 2.15 2.68 -12.71
N ALA A 62 1.20 2.02 -12.06
CA ALA A 62 1.31 0.59 -11.74
C ALA A 62 1.41 -0.28 -13.01
N ALA A 63 0.62 0.00 -14.04
CA ALA A 63 0.67 -0.74 -15.29
C ALA A 63 1.98 -0.51 -16.07
N LYS A 64 2.45 0.75 -16.12
CA LYS A 64 3.73 1.11 -16.75
C LYS A 64 4.92 0.49 -16.03
N GLU A 65 4.95 0.57 -14.70
CA GLU A 65 6.01 -0.02 -13.90
C GLU A 65 5.98 -1.56 -14.00
N LEU A 66 4.81 -2.17 -14.02
CA LEU A 66 4.68 -3.61 -14.22
C LEU A 66 5.15 -4.06 -15.60
N ALA A 67 4.90 -3.27 -16.66
CA ALA A 67 5.43 -3.52 -17.99
C ALA A 67 6.97 -3.39 -18.03
N ARG A 68 7.51 -2.35 -17.39
CA ARG A 68 8.96 -2.14 -17.26
C ARG A 68 9.63 -3.29 -16.52
N LEU A 69 9.10 -3.67 -15.36
CA LEU A 69 9.60 -4.77 -14.54
C LEU A 69 9.54 -6.11 -15.27
N ARG A 70 8.49 -6.37 -16.06
CA ARG A 70 8.42 -7.59 -16.89
C ARG A 70 9.53 -7.63 -17.93
N LYS A 71 9.77 -6.51 -18.62
CA LYS A 71 10.85 -6.40 -19.62
C LYS A 71 12.23 -6.59 -18.98
N GLU A 72 12.45 -5.97 -17.83
CA GLU A 72 13.70 -6.12 -17.07
C GLU A 72 13.89 -7.57 -16.61
N ASN A 73 12.84 -8.22 -16.11
CA ASN A 73 12.91 -9.62 -15.69
C ASN A 73 13.23 -10.57 -16.86
N GLU A 74 12.69 -10.30 -18.04
CA GLU A 74 12.98 -11.08 -19.24
C GLU A 74 14.46 -10.95 -19.64
N LEU A 75 15.00 -9.74 -19.67
CA LEU A 75 16.42 -9.50 -19.96
C LEU A 75 17.33 -10.21 -18.95
N LEU A 76 17.05 -10.06 -17.66
CA LEU A 76 17.82 -10.73 -16.59
C LEU A 76 17.77 -12.26 -16.72
N ARG A 77 16.64 -12.83 -17.14
CA ARG A 77 16.55 -14.27 -17.40
C ARG A 77 17.41 -14.69 -18.58
N GLN A 78 17.42 -13.91 -19.67
CA GLN A 78 18.25 -14.19 -20.83
C GLN A 78 19.75 -14.12 -20.47
N GLU A 79 20.18 -13.07 -19.75
CA GLU A 79 21.55 -12.92 -19.26
C GLU A 79 21.97 -14.12 -18.39
N ARG A 80 21.11 -14.52 -17.44
CA ARG A 80 21.35 -15.69 -16.59
C ARG A 80 21.53 -16.97 -17.41
N GLU A 81 20.72 -17.17 -18.46
CA GLU A 81 20.83 -18.37 -19.29
C GLU A 81 22.11 -18.38 -20.13
N ILE A 82 22.55 -17.22 -20.64
CA ILE A 82 23.84 -17.09 -21.33
C ILE A 82 24.99 -17.45 -20.38
N LEU A 83 24.99 -16.88 -19.17
CA LEU A 83 26.02 -17.16 -18.16
C LEU A 83 26.05 -18.63 -17.76
N LYS A 84 24.89 -19.27 -17.57
CA LYS A 84 24.82 -20.71 -17.32
C LYS A 84 25.42 -21.54 -18.45
N ARG A 85 25.07 -21.23 -19.71
CA ARG A 85 25.61 -21.94 -20.88
C ARG A 85 27.12 -21.79 -20.95
N ALA A 86 27.65 -20.59 -20.75
CA ALA A 86 29.08 -20.34 -20.69
C ALA A 86 29.75 -21.17 -19.57
N ALA A 87 29.21 -21.14 -18.35
CA ALA A 87 29.72 -21.93 -17.23
C ALA A 87 29.73 -23.44 -17.55
N THR A 88 28.68 -23.98 -18.18
CA THR A 88 28.64 -25.38 -18.59
C THR A 88 29.64 -25.73 -19.68
N PHE A 89 29.93 -24.80 -20.60
CA PHE A 89 30.93 -24.98 -21.64
C PHE A 89 32.34 -25.05 -21.02
N PHE A 90 32.70 -24.07 -20.18
CA PHE A 90 34.00 -24.04 -19.52
C PHE A 90 34.22 -25.21 -18.57
N ALA A 91 33.18 -25.66 -17.85
CA ALA A 91 33.27 -26.85 -16.99
C ALA A 91 33.55 -28.14 -17.79
N LYS A 92 33.06 -28.23 -19.05
CA LYS A 92 33.33 -29.38 -19.93
C LYS A 92 34.73 -29.32 -20.54
N GLU A 93 35.25 -28.14 -20.87
CA GLU A 93 36.61 -28.00 -21.40
C GLU A 93 37.69 -28.20 -20.33
N GLY A 94 37.48 -27.72 -19.11
CA GLY A 94 38.43 -27.90 -18.00
C GLY A 94 38.49 -29.31 -17.40
N SER A 95 37.57 -30.21 -17.80
CA SER A 95 37.54 -31.61 -17.38
C SER A 95 38.18 -32.57 -18.40
N ARG A 96 38.85 -32.03 -19.42
CA ARG A 96 39.54 -32.75 -20.49
C ARG A 96 41.04 -32.69 -20.31
#